data_AF-A0A9N9GTC9-F1
#
_entry.id   AF-A0A9N9GTC9-F1
#
_cell.length_a   1.000
_cell.length_b   1.000
_cell.length_c   1.000
_cell.angle_alpha   90.00
_cell.angle_beta   90.00
_cell.angle_gamma   90.00
#
_symmetry.space_group_name_H-M   'P 1'
#
loop_
_entity.id
_entity.type
_entity.pdbx_description
1 polymer ?
#
loop_
_entity_poly.entity_id
_entity_poly.type
_entity_poly.pdbx_seq_one_letter_code
_entity_poly.pdbx_strand_id
1 'polypeptide(L)'
;MDSMQSIDITEEESQTEGKLLKKIDWKIVPLITFLYMISYLDSIGNAKLERLESDLGLIDNQYNWWTYTFRIAIKFDSVFEAGLIPGTIYYISIWYKRSEQNIRMGAVLSGPTFAGALSGLLSYAIISVLDSKAGLSGWQWIFLVCGLVTIIVSIVAFFLISDSVEDAKWLNKEDRNRVSSRVGHDELLYTLSQSSETSDSISKTLILECLKDWRNVVISLMVGSGSIGGIIATQIYRSVDYPNYTLGHIISSICLFLAVCLSITQYTILKLKNKNMKEKRRKIRRAVSWNID
;
A
#
# COMPACT_ATOMS: atom_id res chain seq x y z
N MET A 1 -45.17 -15.93 -13.74
CA MET A 1 -44.65 -14.84 -14.58
C MET A 1 -43.80 -13.87 -13.73
N ASP A 2 -43.13 -14.38 -12.68
CA ASP A 2 -42.44 -13.57 -11.65
C ASP A 2 -40.91 -13.75 -11.64
N SER A 3 -40.34 -14.52 -12.59
CA SER A 3 -38.90 -14.74 -12.68
C SER A 3 -38.14 -13.66 -13.46
N MET A 4 -38.84 -12.73 -14.12
CA MET A 4 -38.23 -11.60 -14.84
C MET A 4 -38.08 -10.35 -13.96
N GLN A 5 -38.94 -10.15 -12.95
CA GLN A 5 -38.89 -8.97 -12.07
C GLN A 5 -37.77 -9.03 -11.01
N SER A 6 -37.29 -10.22 -10.64
CA SER A 6 -36.17 -10.38 -9.70
C SER A 6 -34.79 -10.19 -10.34
N ILE A 7 -34.72 -10.17 -11.67
CA ILE A 7 -33.45 -9.97 -12.42
C ILE A 7 -33.22 -8.48 -12.70
N ASP A 8 -34.27 -7.69 -13.00
CA ASP A 8 -34.15 -6.25 -13.25
C ASP A 8 -33.72 -5.44 -12.02
N ILE A 9 -34.12 -5.85 -10.81
CA ILE A 9 -33.70 -5.20 -9.55
C ILE A 9 -32.17 -5.34 -9.33
N THR A 10 -31.50 -6.29 -9.99
CA THR A 10 -30.06 -6.52 -9.76
C THR A 10 -29.10 -5.87 -10.76
N GLU A 11 -29.53 -5.50 -11.97
CA GLU A 11 -28.63 -4.87 -12.94
C GLU A 11 -28.54 -3.34 -12.77
N GLU A 12 -29.66 -2.66 -12.55
CA GLU A 12 -29.68 -1.20 -12.36
C GLU A 12 -29.01 -0.79 -11.04
N GLU A 13 -29.25 -1.56 -9.96
CA GLU A 13 -28.57 -1.40 -8.68
C GLU A 13 -27.06 -1.65 -8.81
N SER A 14 -26.66 -2.69 -9.53
CA SER A 14 -25.24 -3.02 -9.78
C SER A 14 -24.54 -1.94 -10.62
N GLN A 15 -25.21 -1.38 -11.64
CA GLN A 15 -24.67 -0.27 -12.42
C GLN A 15 -24.54 1.01 -11.59
N THR A 16 -25.52 1.31 -10.75
CA THR A 16 -25.51 2.46 -9.84
C THR A 16 -24.42 2.31 -8.78
N GLU A 17 -24.26 1.12 -8.21
CA GLU A 17 -23.19 0.76 -7.29
C GLU A 17 -21.81 0.92 -7.95
N GLY A 18 -21.66 0.46 -9.20
CA GLY A 18 -20.41 0.62 -9.96
C GLY A 18 -20.05 2.09 -10.22
N LYS A 19 -21.04 2.96 -10.51
CA LYS A 19 -20.82 4.40 -10.68
C LYS A 19 -20.39 5.07 -9.37
N LEU A 20 -21.07 4.72 -8.27
CA LEU A 20 -20.73 5.20 -6.93
C LEU A 20 -19.30 4.81 -6.56
N LEU A 21 -18.95 3.53 -6.74
CA LEU A 21 -17.61 3.02 -6.47
C LEU A 21 -16.54 3.75 -7.29
N LYS A 22 -16.75 3.95 -8.59
CA LYS A 22 -15.80 4.71 -9.43
C LYS A 22 -15.60 6.14 -8.93
N LYS A 23 -16.67 6.80 -8.48
CA LYS A 23 -16.61 8.17 -7.95
C LYS A 23 -15.77 8.23 -6.67
N ILE A 24 -15.93 7.24 -5.79
CA ILE A 24 -15.13 7.12 -4.57
C ILE A 24 -13.68 6.77 -4.91
N ASP A 25 -13.47 5.79 -5.79
CA ASP A 25 -12.15 5.32 -6.22
C ASP A 25 -11.32 6.45 -6.82
N TRP A 26 -11.91 7.27 -7.69
CA TRP A 26 -11.22 8.39 -8.32
C TRP A 26 -10.73 9.46 -7.34
N LYS A 27 -11.38 9.59 -6.18
CA LYS A 27 -11.02 10.59 -5.18
C LYS A 27 -10.08 10.02 -4.12
N ILE A 28 -10.41 8.85 -3.60
CA ILE A 28 -9.75 8.28 -2.42
C ILE A 28 -8.47 7.56 -2.79
N VAL A 29 -8.51 6.67 -3.80
CA VAL A 29 -7.37 5.80 -4.10
C VAL A 29 -6.16 6.61 -4.58
N PRO A 30 -6.26 7.52 -5.58
CA PRO A 30 -5.11 8.33 -5.99
C PRO A 30 -4.55 9.21 -4.89
N LEU A 31 -5.41 9.81 -4.07
CA LEU A 31 -5.00 10.68 -2.97
C LEU A 31 -4.17 9.90 -1.95
N ILE A 32 -4.68 8.78 -1.47
CA ILE A 32 -3.97 7.94 -0.49
C ILE A 32 -2.70 7.35 -1.10
N THR A 33 -2.76 6.84 -2.33
CA THR A 33 -1.57 6.33 -3.03
C THR A 33 -0.50 7.41 -3.13
N PHE A 34 -0.88 8.66 -3.42
CA PHE A 34 0.06 9.78 -3.52
C PHE A 34 0.67 10.17 -2.16
N LEU A 35 -0.13 10.20 -1.09
CA LEU A 35 0.38 10.44 0.26
C LEU A 35 1.32 9.32 0.71
N TYR A 36 0.95 8.08 0.44
CA TYR A 36 1.76 6.89 0.71
C TYR A 36 3.05 6.86 -0.14
N MET A 37 3.00 7.39 -1.36
CA MET A 37 4.19 7.56 -2.21
C MET A 37 5.13 8.63 -1.64
N ILE A 38 4.59 9.74 -1.12
CA ILE A 38 5.38 10.84 -0.59
C ILE A 38 6.10 10.48 0.70
N SER A 39 5.50 9.68 1.59
CA SER A 39 6.21 9.23 2.81
C SER A 39 7.51 8.48 2.45
N TYR A 40 7.47 7.64 1.41
CA TYR A 40 8.66 6.94 0.92
C TYR A 40 9.68 7.82 0.17
N LEU A 41 9.32 9.07 -0.16
CA LEU A 41 10.24 10.03 -0.77
C LEU A 41 11.27 10.56 0.24
N ASP A 42 10.96 10.51 1.53
CA ASP A 42 11.85 10.98 2.60
C ASP A 42 12.98 9.99 2.88
N SER A 43 12.74 8.70 2.58
CA SER A 43 13.74 7.63 2.63
C SER A 43 14.94 7.85 1.69
N ILE A 44 14.83 8.76 0.72
CA ILE A 44 15.89 9.09 -0.25
C ILE A 44 17.06 9.79 0.43
N GLY A 45 16.78 10.67 1.39
CA GLY A 45 17.82 11.35 2.16
C GLY A 45 18.73 10.35 2.89
N ASN A 46 18.16 9.21 3.29
CA ASN A 46 18.87 8.16 4.03
C ASN A 46 19.83 7.34 3.14
N ALA A 47 19.56 7.23 1.84
CA ALA A 47 20.40 6.44 0.93
C ALA A 47 21.67 7.19 0.49
N LYS A 48 21.71 8.53 0.60
CA LYS A 48 22.85 9.34 0.14
C LYS A 48 23.92 9.60 1.21
N LEU A 49 23.72 9.08 2.43
CA LEU A 49 24.67 9.17 3.55
C LEU A 49 26.08 8.68 3.21
N GLU A 50 26.20 7.77 2.23
CA GLU A 50 27.46 7.20 1.78
C GLU A 50 28.38 8.21 1.06
N ARG A 51 27.84 9.32 0.54
CA ARG A 51 28.63 10.39 -0.10
C ARG A 51 28.93 11.56 0.83
N LEU A 52 28.35 11.54 2.04
CA LEU A 52 28.54 12.55 3.09
C LEU A 52 29.96 12.50 3.67
N GLU A 53 30.59 11.32 3.62
CA GLU A 53 31.96 11.04 4.08
C GLU A 53 33.00 11.89 3.34
N SER A 54 32.89 11.99 2.00
CA SER A 54 33.83 12.76 1.19
C SER A 54 33.67 14.28 1.34
N ASP A 55 32.45 14.74 1.62
CA ASP A 55 32.14 16.17 1.69
C ASP A 55 32.49 16.78 3.06
N LEU A 56 32.42 15.98 4.14
CA LEU A 56 32.71 16.45 5.51
C LEU A 56 34.14 16.13 5.99
N GLY A 57 34.91 15.31 5.27
CA GLY A 57 36.29 14.98 5.61
C GLY A 57 36.43 14.33 6.99
N LEU A 58 35.45 13.49 7.39
CA LEU A 58 35.39 12.89 8.72
C LEU A 58 36.46 11.79 8.89
N ILE A 59 37.14 11.80 10.04
CA ILE A 59 38.08 10.73 10.45
C ILE A 59 37.27 9.56 11.04
N ASP A 60 37.69 8.30 10.82
CA ASP A 60 36.96 7.04 11.16
C ASP A 60 36.16 7.05 12.48
N ASN A 61 36.74 7.54 13.58
CA ASN A 61 36.05 7.60 14.87
C ASN A 61 34.93 8.65 14.92
N GLN A 62 35.10 9.80 14.25
CA GLN A 62 34.06 10.83 14.14
C GLN A 62 32.94 10.36 13.21
N TYR A 63 33.28 9.64 12.14
CA TYR A 63 32.32 9.04 11.22
C TYR A 63 31.37 8.07 11.93
N ASN A 64 31.88 7.22 12.82
CA ASN A 64 31.05 6.29 13.59
C ASN A 64 30.03 7.03 14.48
N TRP A 65 30.45 8.05 15.23
CA TRP A 65 29.54 8.86 16.05
C TRP A 65 28.48 9.58 15.21
N TRP A 66 28.89 10.15 14.08
CA TRP A 66 27.97 10.83 13.16
C TRP A 66 26.94 9.85 12.58
N THR A 67 27.39 8.67 12.17
CA THR A 67 26.54 7.58 11.67
C THR A 67 25.56 7.11 12.74
N TYR A 68 25.97 6.96 14.01
CA TYR A 68 25.06 6.57 15.08
C TYR A 68 23.97 7.62 15.33
N THR A 69 24.33 8.91 15.44
CA THR A 69 23.36 9.99 15.63
C THR A 69 22.36 10.04 14.48
N PHE A 70 22.83 9.90 13.24
CA PHE A 70 21.94 9.91 12.08
C PHE A 70 21.04 8.67 12.01
N ARG A 71 21.56 7.48 12.34
CA ARG A 71 20.75 6.25 12.42
C ARG A 71 19.67 6.33 13.50
N ILE A 72 19.90 7.06 14.58
CA ILE A 72 18.87 7.34 15.60
C ILE A 72 17.80 8.27 15.03
N ALA A 73 18.19 9.34 14.31
CA ALA A 73 17.24 10.24 13.66
C ALA A 73 16.35 9.51 12.63
N ILE A 74 16.95 8.63 11.81
CA ILE A 74 16.21 7.78 10.86
C ILE A 74 15.23 6.84 11.57
N LYS A 75 15.64 6.25 12.70
CA LYS A 75 14.74 5.39 13.49
C LYS A 75 13.58 6.19 14.11
N PHE A 76 13.81 7.44 14.48
CA PHE A 76 12.75 8.31 15.01
C PHE A 76 11.70 8.60 13.94
N ASP A 77 12.13 8.92 12.72
CA ASP A 77 11.27 9.08 11.55
C ASP A 77 10.39 7.84 11.29
N SER A 78 11.00 6.65 11.33
CA SER A 78 10.26 5.38 11.18
C SER A 78 9.16 5.15 12.25
N VAL A 79 9.29 5.74 13.44
CA VAL A 79 8.24 5.66 14.47
C VAL A 79 7.01 6.48 14.08
N PHE A 80 7.19 7.64 13.44
CA PHE A 80 6.07 8.44 12.92
C PHE A 80 5.42 7.77 11.71
N GLU A 81 6.21 7.14 10.85
CA GLU A 81 5.68 6.41 9.70
C GLU A 81 4.96 5.10 10.07
N ALA A 82 5.26 4.51 11.23
CA ALA A 82 4.71 3.20 11.62
C ALA A 82 3.17 3.16 11.65
N GLY A 83 2.53 4.29 11.96
CA GLY A 83 1.05 4.41 11.99
C GLY A 83 0.40 4.51 10.61
N LEU A 84 1.17 4.74 9.55
CA LEU A 84 0.65 5.15 8.26
C LEU A 84 0.01 3.98 7.49
N ILE A 85 0.60 2.78 7.56
CA ILE A 85 0.01 1.55 7.00
C ILE A 85 -1.31 1.16 7.69
N PRO A 86 -1.35 0.95 9.03
CA PRO A 86 -2.59 0.59 9.71
C PRO A 86 -3.65 1.69 9.61
N GLY A 87 -3.24 2.97 9.63
CA GLY A 87 -4.15 4.10 9.41
C GLY A 87 -4.78 4.09 8.01
N THR A 88 -3.99 3.76 6.98
CA THR A 88 -4.49 3.65 5.61
C THR A 88 -5.45 2.48 5.44
N ILE A 89 -5.16 1.33 6.04
CA ILE A 89 -6.05 0.16 6.04
C ILE A 89 -7.38 0.51 6.70
N TYR A 90 -7.33 1.15 7.87
CA TYR A 90 -8.52 1.60 8.59
C TYR A 90 -9.33 2.60 7.77
N TYR A 91 -8.68 3.60 7.18
CA TYR A 91 -9.37 4.60 6.36
C TYR A 91 -10.07 3.94 5.16
N ILE A 92 -9.41 3.01 4.47
CA ILE A 92 -10.03 2.24 3.38
C ILE A 92 -11.20 1.38 3.87
N SER A 93 -11.18 0.89 5.13
CA SER A 93 -12.30 0.14 5.68
C SER A 93 -13.57 0.96 5.92
N ILE A 94 -13.45 2.29 6.10
CA ILE A 94 -14.60 3.20 6.27
C ILE A 94 -15.40 3.30 4.97
N TRP A 95 -14.73 3.28 3.82
CA TRP A 95 -15.33 3.55 2.50
C TRP A 95 -15.73 2.31 1.71
N TYR A 96 -15.11 1.16 1.99
CA TYR A 96 -15.19 -0.02 1.13
C TYR A 96 -15.53 -1.31 1.88
N LYS A 97 -16.29 -2.20 1.22
CA LYS A 97 -16.59 -3.56 1.72
C LYS A 97 -15.33 -4.41 1.76
N ARG A 98 -15.27 -5.41 2.63
CA ARG A 98 -14.07 -6.27 2.80
C ARG A 98 -13.65 -7.01 1.53
N SER A 99 -14.61 -7.31 0.65
CA SER A 99 -14.35 -7.94 -0.65
C SER A 99 -13.66 -7.02 -1.67
N GLU A 100 -13.74 -5.71 -1.45
CA GLU A 100 -13.29 -4.65 -2.37
C GLU A 100 -11.98 -3.99 -1.93
N GLN A 101 -11.65 -4.08 -0.64
CA GLN A 101 -10.48 -3.43 -0.02
C GLN A 101 -9.15 -3.92 -0.62
N ASN A 102 -8.99 -5.23 -0.85
CA ASN A 102 -7.71 -5.82 -1.27
C ASN A 102 -7.15 -5.25 -2.57
N ILE A 103 -8.01 -5.00 -3.57
CA ILE A 103 -7.57 -4.45 -4.87
C ILE A 103 -7.08 -3.01 -4.71
N ARG A 104 -7.75 -2.22 -3.86
CA ARG A 104 -7.44 -0.82 -3.60
C ARG A 104 -6.20 -0.68 -2.73
N MET A 105 -6.06 -1.53 -1.73
CA MET A 105 -4.83 -1.66 -0.95
C MET A 105 -3.64 -2.03 -1.85
N GLY A 106 -3.84 -2.93 -2.83
CA GLY A 106 -2.80 -3.24 -3.82
C GLY A 106 -2.37 -2.02 -4.64
N ALA A 107 -3.32 -1.16 -5.04
CA ALA A 107 -3.01 0.10 -5.73
C ALA A 107 -2.26 1.10 -4.82
N VAL A 108 -2.66 1.23 -3.55
CA VAL A 108 -1.97 2.09 -2.57
C VAL A 108 -0.54 1.61 -2.31
N LEU A 109 -0.36 0.31 -2.10
CA LEU A 109 0.95 -0.30 -1.84
C LEU A 109 1.89 -0.27 -3.05
N SER A 110 1.41 0.09 -4.25
CA SER A 110 2.28 0.31 -5.42
C SER A 110 2.99 1.67 -5.38
N GLY A 111 2.47 2.65 -4.63
CA GLY A 111 3.04 4.00 -4.52
C GLY A 111 4.52 4.05 -4.13
N PRO A 112 4.99 3.31 -3.11
CA PRO A 112 6.39 3.30 -2.68
C PRO A 112 7.34 2.82 -3.76
N THR A 113 6.92 1.85 -4.58
CA THR A 113 7.73 1.36 -5.70
C THR A 113 7.93 2.45 -6.74
N PHE A 114 6.91 3.27 -7.00
CA PHE A 114 7.04 4.45 -7.86
C PHE A 114 7.95 5.52 -7.24
N ALA A 115 7.80 5.83 -5.95
CA ALA A 115 8.68 6.76 -5.25
C ALA A 115 10.15 6.33 -5.33
N GLY A 116 10.41 5.05 -5.05
CA GLY A 116 11.74 4.46 -5.14
C GLY A 116 12.33 4.54 -6.54
N ALA A 117 11.55 4.28 -7.60
CA ALA A 117 12.01 4.38 -8.97
C ALA A 117 12.36 5.83 -9.40
N LEU A 118 11.61 6.82 -8.90
CA LEU A 118 11.83 8.24 -9.20
C LEU A 118 12.88 8.90 -8.30
N SER A 119 13.27 8.24 -7.21
CA SER A 119 14.11 8.81 -6.16
C SER A 119 15.48 9.30 -6.63
N GLY A 120 16.18 8.48 -7.42
CA GLY A 120 17.52 8.81 -7.92
C GLY A 120 17.49 9.96 -8.91
N LEU A 121 16.45 10.02 -9.74
CA LEU A 121 16.24 11.10 -10.70
C LEU A 121 15.97 12.43 -9.97
N LEU A 122 15.10 12.41 -8.96
CA LEU A 122 14.79 13.59 -8.15
C LEU A 122 16.04 14.10 -7.42
N SER A 123 16.82 13.19 -6.83
CA SER A 123 18.09 13.52 -6.17
C SER A 123 19.08 14.20 -7.12
N TYR A 124 19.23 13.65 -8.33
CA TYR A 124 20.10 14.22 -9.36
C TYR A 124 19.62 15.61 -9.80
N ALA A 125 18.30 15.78 -10.00
CA ALA A 125 17.71 17.07 -10.36
C ALA A 125 17.95 18.14 -9.28
N ILE A 126 17.78 17.79 -8.00
CA ILE A 126 18.04 18.71 -6.88
C ILE A 126 19.51 19.11 -6.83
N ILE A 127 20.43 18.13 -6.85
CA ILE A 127 21.87 18.41 -6.78
C ILE A 127 22.32 19.25 -7.98
N SER A 128 21.93 18.88 -9.20
CA SER A 128 22.36 19.61 -10.41
C SER A 128 21.92 21.08 -10.46
N VAL A 129 20.81 21.44 -9.79
CA VAL A 129 20.26 22.81 -9.81
C VAL A 129 20.62 23.61 -8.57
N LEU A 130 20.74 22.97 -7.41
CA LEU A 130 20.84 23.63 -6.10
C LEU A 130 22.19 23.43 -5.39
N ASP A 131 23.09 22.61 -5.94
CA ASP A 131 24.40 22.41 -5.32
C ASP A 131 25.18 23.73 -5.20
N SER A 132 25.79 23.93 -4.04
CA SER A 132 26.52 25.14 -3.63
C SER A 132 25.70 26.45 -3.63
N LYS A 133 24.37 26.40 -3.80
CA LYS A 133 23.52 27.58 -3.61
C LYS A 133 23.29 27.85 -2.12
N ALA A 134 23.33 29.12 -1.74
CA ALA A 134 23.21 29.60 -0.36
C ALA A 134 24.25 29.01 0.63
N GLY A 135 25.39 28.52 0.13
CA GLY A 135 26.43 27.88 0.95
C GLY A 135 26.07 26.49 1.47
N LEU A 136 25.01 25.88 0.93
CA LEU A 136 24.56 24.53 1.31
C LEU A 136 24.99 23.51 0.26
N SER A 137 25.41 22.34 0.72
CA SER A 137 25.74 21.19 -0.13
C SER A 137 24.47 20.56 -0.70
N GLY A 138 24.55 19.95 -1.88
CA GLY A 138 23.39 19.34 -2.55
C GLY A 138 22.60 18.33 -1.69
N TRP A 139 23.23 17.60 -0.77
CA TRP A 139 22.53 16.67 0.13
C TRP A 139 21.65 17.38 1.18
N GLN A 140 22.05 18.57 1.65
CA GLN A 140 21.25 19.36 2.59
C GLN A 140 19.99 19.87 1.92
N TRP A 141 20.10 20.27 0.65
CA TRP A 141 18.96 20.65 -0.19
C TRP A 141 17.99 19.50 -0.42
N ILE A 142 18.46 18.25 -0.53
CA ILE A 142 17.57 17.08 -0.64
C ILE A 142 16.67 16.98 0.60
N PHE A 143 17.25 17.01 1.81
CA PHE A 143 16.45 16.93 3.04
C PHE A 143 15.49 18.12 3.20
N LEU A 144 15.94 19.34 2.90
CA LEU A 144 15.11 20.53 3.01
C LEU A 144 13.94 20.52 2.03
N VAL A 145 14.19 20.18 0.76
CA VAL A 145 13.15 20.16 -0.27
C VAL A 145 12.15 19.02 0.00
N CYS A 146 12.61 17.81 0.31
CA CYS A 146 11.72 16.69 0.62
C CYS A 146 10.87 17.01 1.86
N GLY A 147 11.50 17.42 2.97
CA GLY A 147 10.77 17.76 4.20
C GLY A 147 9.78 18.92 4.02
N LEU A 148 10.11 19.92 3.20
CA LEU A 148 9.17 21.02 2.91
C LEU A 148 7.98 20.53 2.08
N VAL A 149 8.23 19.69 1.07
CA VAL A 149 7.16 19.11 0.24
C VAL A 149 6.23 18.25 1.09
N THR A 150 6.76 17.45 2.02
CA THR A 150 5.93 16.61 2.89
C THR A 150 5.10 17.41 3.87
N ILE A 151 5.63 18.51 4.42
CA ILE A 151 4.86 19.45 5.25
C ILE A 151 3.71 20.06 4.44
N ILE A 152 3.98 20.59 3.24
CA ILE A 152 2.95 21.20 2.38
C ILE A 152 1.86 20.18 2.05
N VAL A 153 2.28 18.98 1.65
CA VAL A 153 1.36 17.90 1.27
C VAL A 153 0.54 17.43 2.46
N SER A 154 1.12 17.34 3.66
CA SER A 154 0.42 16.99 4.89
C SER A 154 -0.65 18.02 5.25
N ILE A 155 -0.33 19.32 5.14
CA ILE A 155 -1.31 20.41 5.35
C ILE A 155 -2.45 20.31 4.33
N VAL A 156 -2.13 20.07 3.06
CA VAL A 156 -3.16 19.90 2.01
C VAL A 156 -3.99 18.64 2.25
N ALA A 157 -3.38 17.54 2.67
CA ALA A 157 -4.05 16.28 2.99
C ALA A 157 -5.05 16.45 4.12
N PHE A 158 -4.69 17.21 5.15
CA PHE A 158 -5.57 17.55 6.27
C PHE A 158 -6.90 18.18 5.81
N PHE A 159 -6.89 18.96 4.74
CA PHE A 159 -8.12 19.56 4.18
C PHE A 159 -8.83 18.67 3.14
N LEU A 160 -8.11 17.76 2.48
CA LEU A 160 -8.65 16.91 1.42
C LEU A 160 -9.26 15.60 1.92
N ILE A 161 -8.73 15.04 3.00
CA ILE A 161 -9.20 13.79 3.60
C ILE A 161 -10.49 14.07 4.38
N SER A 162 -11.48 13.18 4.26
CA SER A 162 -12.74 13.26 4.99
C SER A 162 -12.75 12.20 6.08
N ASP A 163 -12.85 12.61 7.34
CA ASP A 163 -12.76 11.70 8.50
C ASP A 163 -13.92 10.70 8.60
N SER A 164 -15.08 11.05 8.05
CA SER A 164 -16.29 10.23 8.03
C SER A 164 -16.98 10.26 6.67
N VAL A 165 -17.74 9.19 6.38
CA VAL A 165 -18.65 9.12 5.23
C VAL A 165 -19.70 10.23 5.29
N GLU A 166 -20.16 10.58 6.49
CA GLU A 166 -21.19 11.59 6.70
C GLU A 166 -20.68 13.02 6.42
N ASP A 167 -19.41 13.27 6.75
CA ASP A 167 -18.73 14.55 6.59
C ASP A 167 -18.21 14.81 5.17
N ALA A 168 -18.29 13.83 4.27
CA ALA A 168 -17.84 14.01 2.89
C ALA A 168 -18.72 14.98 2.10
N LYS A 169 -18.31 16.26 2.12
CA LYS A 169 -18.93 17.36 1.38
C LYS A 169 -18.90 17.15 -0.14
N TRP A 170 -17.95 16.37 -0.65
CA TRP A 170 -17.83 16.06 -2.08
C TRP A 170 -18.82 15.00 -2.57
N LEU A 171 -19.55 14.35 -1.66
CA LEU A 171 -20.52 13.30 -1.96
C LEU A 171 -21.95 13.79 -1.69
N ASN A 172 -22.90 13.42 -2.55
CA ASN A 172 -24.31 13.78 -2.37
C ASN A 172 -24.88 13.08 -1.13
N LYS A 173 -25.93 13.64 -0.51
CA LYS A 173 -26.54 13.05 0.69
C LYS A 173 -27.07 11.62 0.45
N GLU A 174 -27.66 11.38 -0.71
CA GLU A 174 -28.12 10.04 -1.11
C GLU A 174 -26.95 9.05 -1.29
N ASP A 175 -25.89 9.48 -1.98
CA ASP A 175 -24.67 8.70 -2.17
C ASP A 175 -24.02 8.35 -0.81
N ARG A 176 -23.96 9.31 0.14
CA ARG A 176 -23.44 9.09 1.50
C ARG A 176 -24.24 8.04 2.25
N ASN A 177 -25.56 8.13 2.23
CA ASN A 177 -26.44 7.16 2.87
C ASN A 177 -26.26 5.76 2.26
N ARG A 178 -26.10 5.67 0.93
CA ARG A 178 -25.78 4.40 0.26
C ARG A 178 -24.45 3.83 0.72
N VAL A 179 -23.40 4.65 0.87
CA VAL A 179 -22.09 4.20 1.37
C VAL A 179 -22.16 3.73 2.82
N SER A 180 -22.84 4.47 3.69
CA SER A 180 -22.99 4.06 5.08
C SER A 180 -23.80 2.76 5.20
N SER A 181 -24.89 2.62 4.44
CA SER A 181 -25.74 1.42 4.48
C SER A 181 -25.01 0.18 3.96
N ARG A 182 -24.27 0.27 2.84
CA ARG A 182 -23.54 -0.89 2.28
C ARG A 182 -22.43 -1.39 3.19
N VAL A 183 -21.69 -0.49 3.85
CA VAL A 183 -20.57 -0.85 4.72
C VAL A 183 -21.12 -1.40 6.03
N GLY A 184 -22.15 -0.76 6.59
CA GLY A 184 -22.83 -1.25 7.79
C GLY A 184 -23.49 -2.63 7.60
N HIS A 185 -24.12 -2.88 6.44
CA HIS A 185 -24.64 -4.22 6.14
C HIS A 185 -23.54 -5.29 6.03
N ASP A 186 -22.39 -4.99 5.42
CA ASP A 186 -21.25 -5.91 5.33
C ASP A 186 -20.67 -6.22 6.72
N GLU A 187 -20.59 -5.21 7.59
CA GLU A 187 -20.16 -5.36 8.98
C GLU A 187 -21.15 -6.19 9.81
N LEU A 188 -22.45 -5.90 9.72
CA LEU A 188 -23.49 -6.66 10.41
C LEU A 188 -23.50 -8.13 9.96
N LEU A 189 -23.44 -8.40 8.65
CA LEU A 189 -23.39 -9.77 8.13
C LEU A 189 -22.16 -10.54 8.65
N TYR A 190 -21.02 -9.86 8.75
CA TYR A 190 -19.84 -10.47 9.34
C TYR A 190 -20.03 -10.77 10.83
N THR A 191 -20.49 -9.80 11.62
CA THR A 191 -20.73 -9.98 13.05
C THR A 191 -21.75 -11.08 13.31
N LEU A 192 -22.81 -11.18 12.50
CA LEU A 192 -23.80 -12.26 12.58
C LEU A 192 -23.17 -13.62 12.25
N SER A 193 -22.36 -13.70 11.18
CA SER A 193 -21.66 -14.93 10.81
C SER A 193 -20.68 -15.41 11.89
N GLN A 194 -20.09 -14.49 12.66
CA GLN A 194 -19.09 -14.78 13.69
C GLN A 194 -19.73 -15.05 15.06
N SER A 195 -20.85 -14.38 15.37
CA SER A 195 -21.68 -14.64 16.56
C SER A 195 -22.31 -16.04 16.57
N SER A 196 -22.31 -16.71 15.41
CA SER A 196 -22.74 -18.10 15.28
C SER A 196 -21.69 -19.11 15.79
N GLU A 197 -20.42 -18.72 15.93
CA GLU A 197 -19.34 -19.68 16.22
C GLU A 197 -18.51 -19.43 17.49
N THR A 198 -18.42 -18.24 18.10
CA THR A 198 -17.69 -18.13 19.40
C THR A 198 -18.13 -16.95 20.27
N SER A 199 -18.51 -17.28 21.51
CA SER A 199 -18.85 -16.35 22.61
C SER A 199 -17.67 -16.05 23.54
N ASP A 200 -16.44 -16.45 23.24
CA ASP A 200 -15.34 -16.37 24.21
C ASP A 200 -14.24 -15.38 23.83
N SER A 201 -13.82 -14.65 24.88
CA SER A 201 -12.86 -13.56 24.95
C SER A 201 -11.72 -13.56 23.93
N ILE A 202 -11.41 -12.38 23.41
CA ILE A 202 -10.21 -12.05 22.64
C ILE A 202 -8.95 -12.59 23.36
N SER A 203 -8.35 -13.68 22.88
CA SER A 203 -6.99 -14.06 23.31
C SER A 203 -6.37 -15.16 22.45
N LYS A 204 -5.31 -14.81 21.72
CA LYS A 204 -4.31 -15.67 21.05
C LYS A 204 -4.80 -16.57 19.91
N THR A 205 -5.96 -17.23 20.01
CA THR A 205 -6.46 -18.16 18.99
C THR A 205 -6.83 -17.43 17.70
N LEU A 206 -7.50 -16.28 17.80
CA LEU A 206 -7.84 -15.43 16.65
C LEU A 206 -6.59 -14.89 15.94
N ILE A 207 -5.57 -14.49 16.71
CA ILE A 207 -4.29 -14.02 16.15
C ILE A 207 -3.61 -15.16 15.38
N LEU A 208 -3.60 -16.37 15.95
CA LEU A 208 -3.08 -17.58 15.30
C LEU A 208 -3.88 -17.96 14.04
N GLU A 209 -5.19 -17.73 14.01
CA GLU A 209 -6.00 -17.91 12.80
C GLU A 209 -5.69 -16.85 11.74
N CYS A 210 -5.55 -15.58 12.13
CA CYS A 210 -5.14 -14.52 11.22
C CYS A 210 -3.76 -14.79 10.58
N LEU A 211 -2.82 -15.35 11.34
CA LEU A 211 -1.50 -15.77 10.83
C LEU A 211 -1.58 -16.99 9.91
N LYS A 212 -2.56 -17.88 10.12
CA LYS A 212 -2.80 -19.05 9.26
C LYS A 212 -3.62 -18.71 8.02
N ASP A 213 -4.25 -17.54 7.95
CA ASP A 213 -4.93 -17.09 6.75
C ASP A 213 -3.89 -16.85 5.64
N TRP A 214 -3.95 -17.71 4.61
CA TRP A 214 -3.08 -17.65 3.45
C TRP A 214 -3.10 -16.28 2.75
N ARG A 215 -4.17 -15.49 2.89
CA ARG A 215 -4.25 -14.13 2.35
C ARG A 215 -3.26 -13.19 3.05
N ASN A 216 -3.21 -13.25 4.38
CA ASN A 216 -2.33 -12.42 5.19
C ASN A 216 -0.86 -12.82 4.99
N VAL A 217 -0.58 -14.12 4.86
CA VAL A 217 0.75 -14.64 4.52
C VAL A 217 1.23 -14.10 3.17
N VAL A 218 0.36 -14.11 2.16
CA VAL A 218 0.69 -13.59 0.83
C VAL A 218 0.93 -12.08 0.84
N ILE A 219 0.10 -11.29 1.54
CA ILE A 219 0.31 -9.84 1.69
C ILE A 219 1.64 -9.56 2.40
N SER A 220 1.93 -10.31 3.46
CA SER A 220 3.17 -10.17 4.23
C SER A 220 4.40 -10.53 3.40
N LEU A 221 4.31 -11.59 2.59
CA LEU A 221 5.38 -12.00 1.68
C LEU A 221 5.62 -10.95 0.59
N MET A 222 4.55 -10.36 0.05
CA MET A 222 4.63 -9.31 -0.96
C MET A 222 5.32 -8.06 -0.39
N VAL A 223 4.90 -7.58 0.78
CA VAL A 223 5.51 -6.42 1.47
C VAL A 223 6.96 -6.73 1.86
N GLY A 224 7.23 -7.92 2.40
CA GLY A 224 8.58 -8.35 2.79
C GLY A 224 9.55 -8.44 1.61
N SER A 225 9.08 -8.95 0.46
CA SER A 225 9.91 -9.04 -0.77
C SER A 225 10.38 -7.68 -1.28
N GLY A 226 9.55 -6.62 -1.13
CA GLY A 226 9.92 -5.26 -1.52
C GLY A 226 11.09 -4.71 -0.71
N SER A 227 11.14 -5.01 0.60
CA SER A 227 12.23 -4.59 1.48
C SER A 227 13.53 -5.33 1.18
N ILE A 228 13.44 -6.62 0.85
CA ILE A 228 14.60 -7.45 0.47
C ILE A 228 15.22 -6.93 -0.85
N GLY A 229 14.39 -6.49 -1.80
CA GLY A 229 14.85 -5.92 -3.06
C GLY A 229 15.77 -4.70 -2.89
N GLY A 230 15.47 -3.82 -1.94
CA GLY A 230 16.30 -2.65 -1.64
C GLY A 230 17.70 -3.02 -1.13
N ILE A 231 17.78 -3.98 -0.20
CA ILE A 231 19.05 -4.47 0.34
C ILE A 231 19.88 -5.11 -0.78
N ILE A 232 19.26 -5.98 -1.57
CA ILE A 232 19.91 -6.68 -2.67
C ILE A 232 20.43 -5.69 -3.73
N ALA A 233 19.65 -4.67 -4.09
CA ALA A 233 20.08 -3.66 -5.08
C ALA A 233 21.33 -2.88 -4.64
N THR A 234 21.43 -2.51 -3.36
CA THR A 234 22.59 -1.77 -2.83
C THR A 234 23.88 -2.58 -2.83
N GLN A 235 23.80 -3.90 -2.69
CA GLN A 235 24.98 -4.78 -2.54
C GLN A 235 25.47 -5.38 -3.86
N ILE A 236 24.62 -5.39 -4.90
CA ILE A 236 24.91 -6.04 -6.18
C ILE A 236 25.76 -5.17 -7.10
N TYR A 237 25.54 -3.85 -7.12
CA TYR A 237 26.24 -2.93 -8.01
C TYR A 237 27.52 -2.40 -7.35
N ARG A 238 28.61 -3.15 -7.50
CA ARG A 238 29.92 -2.79 -6.93
C ARG A 238 30.71 -1.88 -7.87
N SER A 239 31.48 -0.96 -7.31
CA SER A 239 32.35 -0.04 -8.07
C SER A 239 33.40 -0.74 -8.93
N VAL A 240 33.88 -1.92 -8.50
CA VAL A 240 34.85 -2.74 -9.23
C VAL A 240 34.31 -3.24 -10.57
N ASP A 241 32.99 -3.37 -10.71
CA ASP A 241 32.34 -3.89 -11.91
C ASP A 241 31.99 -2.77 -12.93
N TYR A 242 32.42 -1.52 -12.69
CA TYR A 242 32.27 -0.39 -13.62
C TYR A 242 33.13 -0.60 -14.88
N PRO A 243 32.66 -0.25 -16.10
CA PRO A 243 31.38 0.43 -16.43
C PRO A 243 30.21 -0.50 -16.77
N ASN A 244 30.45 -1.79 -17.00
CA ASN A 244 29.46 -2.67 -17.62
C ASN A 244 28.51 -3.35 -16.63
N TYR A 245 28.85 -3.43 -15.34
CA TYR A 245 28.02 -3.98 -14.26
C TYR A 245 27.34 -5.33 -14.59
N THR A 246 28.01 -6.20 -15.34
CA THR A 246 27.43 -7.39 -15.97
C THR A 246 26.83 -8.34 -14.94
N LEU A 247 27.56 -8.57 -13.84
CA LEU A 247 27.10 -9.41 -12.74
C LEU A 247 25.83 -8.85 -12.10
N GLY A 248 25.77 -7.52 -11.96
CA GLY A 248 24.62 -6.86 -11.36
C GLY A 248 23.36 -6.93 -12.20
N HIS A 249 23.50 -6.72 -13.51
CA HIS A 249 22.39 -6.89 -14.45
C HIS A 249 21.87 -8.33 -14.52
N ILE A 250 22.76 -9.33 -14.46
CA ILE A 250 22.37 -10.75 -14.48
C ILE A 250 21.56 -11.08 -13.22
N ILE A 251 22.07 -10.75 -12.03
CA ILE A 251 21.37 -11.07 -10.77
C ILE A 251 20.04 -10.33 -10.69
N SER A 252 20.00 -9.04 -11.07
CA SER A 252 18.77 -8.25 -11.13
C SER A 252 17.74 -8.88 -12.09
N SER A 253 18.18 -9.34 -13.27
CA SER A 253 17.30 -9.99 -14.24
C SER A 253 16.75 -11.33 -13.74
N ILE A 254 17.55 -12.12 -13.02
CA ILE A 254 17.12 -13.38 -12.39
C ILE A 254 16.07 -13.10 -11.30
N CYS A 255 16.32 -12.12 -10.43
CA CYS A 255 15.36 -11.72 -9.40
C CYS A 255 14.04 -11.25 -10.02
N LEU A 256 14.09 -10.46 -11.09
CA LEU A 256 12.91 -10.02 -11.82
C LEU A 256 12.14 -11.20 -12.43
N PHE A 257 12.85 -12.14 -13.06
CA PHE A 257 12.25 -13.34 -13.62
C PHE A 257 11.54 -14.19 -12.55
N LEU A 258 12.20 -14.43 -11.41
CA LEU A 258 11.60 -15.15 -10.28
C LEU A 258 10.35 -14.45 -9.74
N ALA A 259 10.39 -13.12 -9.61
CA ALA A 259 9.24 -12.33 -9.17
C ALA A 259 8.05 -12.46 -10.15
N VAL A 260 8.31 -12.47 -11.46
CA VAL A 260 7.29 -12.70 -12.49
C VAL A 260 6.72 -14.12 -12.40
N CYS A 261 7.57 -15.14 -12.26
CA CYS A 261 7.12 -16.52 -12.09
C CYS A 261 6.26 -16.72 -10.84
N LEU A 262 6.66 -16.13 -9.71
CA LEU A 262 5.87 -16.15 -8.48
C LEU A 262 4.52 -15.44 -8.65
N SER A 263 4.51 -14.28 -9.32
CA SER A 263 3.29 -13.53 -9.59
C SER A 263 2.31 -14.31 -10.49
N ILE A 264 2.81 -14.97 -11.54
CA ILE A 264 2.01 -15.84 -12.42
C ILE A 264 1.46 -17.04 -11.63
N THR A 265 2.29 -17.67 -10.81
CA THR A 265 1.89 -18.80 -9.96
C THR A 265 0.78 -18.37 -8.98
N GLN A 266 0.93 -17.22 -8.35
CA GLN A 266 -0.09 -16.65 -7.46
C GLN A 266 -1.39 -16.36 -8.22
N TYR A 267 -1.32 -15.73 -9.38
CA TYR A 267 -2.49 -15.45 -10.22
C TYR A 267 -3.23 -16.73 -10.62
N THR A 268 -2.51 -17.77 -11.05
CA THR A 268 -3.12 -19.05 -11.44
C THR A 268 -3.77 -19.76 -10.27
N ILE A 269 -3.12 -19.83 -9.09
CA ILE A 269 -3.72 -20.39 -7.87
C ILE A 269 -4.99 -19.64 -7.48
N LEU A 270 -4.96 -18.29 -7.51
CA LEU A 270 -6.13 -17.45 -7.22
C LEU A 270 -7.28 -17.72 -8.19
N LYS A 271 -6.97 -17.81 -9.48
CA LYS A 271 -7.95 -18.09 -10.53
C LYS A 271 -8.59 -19.47 -10.35
N LEU A 272 -7.79 -20.48 -10.00
CA LEU A 272 -8.27 -21.84 -9.72
C LEU A 272 -9.15 -21.89 -8.46
N LYS A 273 -8.71 -21.28 -7.35
CA LYS A 273 -9.51 -21.18 -6.12
C LYS A 273 -10.84 -20.46 -6.36
N ASN A 274 -10.83 -19.36 -7.11
CA ASN A 274 -12.05 -18.62 -7.45
C ASN A 274 -13.01 -19.44 -8.31
N LYS A 275 -12.50 -20.24 -9.27
CA LYS A 275 -13.32 -21.15 -10.07
C LYS A 275 -13.98 -22.22 -9.19
N ASN A 276 -13.21 -22.87 -8.32
CA ASN A 276 -13.72 -23.89 -7.40
C ASN A 276 -14.77 -23.33 -6.43
N MET A 277 -14.57 -22.12 -5.91
CA MET A 277 -15.54 -21.45 -5.04
C MET A 277 -16.83 -21.06 -5.76
N LYS A 278 -16.74 -20.57 -7.00
CA LYS A 278 -17.92 -20.31 -7.85
C LYS A 278 -18.71 -21.59 -8.08
N GLU A 279 -18.03 -22.69 -8.38
CA GLU A 279 -18.68 -23.98 -8.60
C GLU A 279 -19.33 -24.53 -7.33
N LYS A 280 -18.66 -24.43 -6.17
CA LYS A 280 -19.22 -24.80 -4.87
C LYS A 280 -20.47 -23.97 -4.53
N ARG A 281 -20.43 -22.65 -4.74
CA ARG A 281 -21.59 -21.76 -4.57
C ARG A 281 -22.74 -22.14 -5.52
N ARG A 282 -22.44 -22.50 -6.78
CA ARG A 282 -23.44 -22.95 -7.75
C ARG A 282 -24.10 -24.27 -7.33
N LYS A 283 -23.31 -25.22 -6.82
CA LYS A 283 -23.83 -26.50 -6.30
C LYS A 283 -24.72 -26.29 -5.07
N ILE A 284 -24.33 -25.43 -4.13
CA ILE A 284 -25.15 -25.09 -2.95
C ILE A 284 -26.46 -24.42 -3.37
N ARG A 285 -26.44 -23.42 -4.27
CA ARG A 285 -27.69 -22.80 -4.76
C ARG A 285 -28.64 -23.79 -5.41
N ARG A 286 -28.11 -24.74 -6.20
CA ARG A 286 -28.92 -25.83 -6.76
C ARG A 286 -29.47 -26.73 -5.65
N ALA A 287 -28.66 -27.15 -4.69
CA ALA A 287 -29.16 -27.99 -3.58
C ALA A 287 -30.29 -27.31 -2.78
N VAL A 288 -30.18 -26.00 -2.55
CA VAL A 288 -31.21 -25.21 -1.85
C VAL A 288 -32.47 -25.05 -2.71
N SER A 289 -32.35 -24.85 -4.03
CA SER A 289 -33.52 -24.68 -4.91
C SER A 289 -34.35 -25.94 -5.08
N TRP A 290 -33.81 -27.12 -4.81
CA TRP A 290 -34.54 -28.41 -4.86
C TRP A 290 -35.21 -28.78 -3.53
N ASN A 291 -34.97 -28.03 -2.46
CA ASN A 291 -35.52 -28.26 -1.12
C ASN A 291 -36.71 -27.32 -0.79
N ILE A 292 -37.16 -26.52 -1.76
CA ILE A 292 -38.23 -25.50 -1.59
C ILE A 292 -39.49 -25.88 -2.41
N ASP A 293 -39.46 -26.98 -3.16
CA ASP A 293 -40.61 -27.58 -3.84
C ASP A 293 -41.16 -28.77 -3.02
#